data_AF-A0A8J4DRG2-F1
#
_entry.id   AF-A0A8J4DRG2-F1
#
_cell.length_a   1.000
_cell.length_b   1.000
_cell.length_c   1.000
_cell.angle_alpha   90.00
_cell.angle_beta   90.00
_cell.angle_gamma   90.00
#
_symmetry.space_group_name_H-M   'P 1'
#
loop_
_entity.id
_entity.type
_entity.pdbx_description
1 polymer ?
#
loop_
_entity_poly.entity_id
_entity_poly.type
_entity_poly.pdbx_seq_one_letter_code
_entity_poly.pdbx_strand_id
1 'polypeptide(L)'
;MRRILAATVLCLALTACGGTEDAGLRRTGAPPLDAARVTETFGWVLTADALLTTGDGGATFETTTVPLPETPVRAALFTDAEHGTVAAAEDTAIYVARTTDGGKSWQTRELRDEKASPAGYSSLRMASAGDRTVILARVATSQAFRVGTLWTTAGPDDWTALPAPESGRVSVEPDGRIWVAGTALHASTDGGRTWLGSDLKVDNAKSVAVSPPVDGTLPVTVTDGTRSEVQLLTTADDGRTWDTPTRIPLNARTGPGVTVPVARTDTGPMVFDTAGGHAYRGAADVWPRGLPEGVRAATFAGGGRHGWALTARGSCKADKRDCVVTHDLVRTGDAGASWSPIAVWTQPA
;
A
#
# COMPACT_ATOMS: atom_id res chain seq x y z
N MET A 1 8.26 2.44 -81.55
CA MET A 1 9.30 3.04 -80.68
C MET A 1 8.62 3.85 -79.59
N ARG A 2 8.56 3.34 -78.35
CA ARG A 2 8.15 4.11 -77.16
C ARG A 2 9.16 3.79 -76.05
N ARG A 3 9.92 4.81 -75.62
CA ARG A 3 10.84 4.73 -74.48
C ARG A 3 10.09 5.23 -73.24
N ILE A 4 10.06 4.43 -72.18
CA ILE A 4 9.54 4.79 -70.87
C ILE A 4 10.74 5.14 -69.98
N LEU A 5 10.75 6.36 -69.45
CA LEU A 5 11.68 6.84 -68.41
C LEU A 5 11.13 6.41 -67.04
N ALA A 6 11.94 5.67 -66.28
CA ALA A 6 11.69 5.41 -64.87
C ALA A 6 12.50 6.42 -64.03
N ALA A 7 11.80 7.26 -63.27
CA ALA A 7 12.40 8.16 -62.28
C ALA A 7 12.38 7.47 -60.91
N THR A 8 13.56 7.13 -60.41
CA THR A 8 13.75 6.58 -59.06
C THR A 8 13.87 7.74 -58.08
N VAL A 9 12.87 7.94 -57.23
CA VAL A 9 12.91 8.90 -56.12
C VAL A 9 13.51 8.21 -54.91
N LEU A 10 14.71 8.65 -54.52
CA LEU A 10 15.44 8.18 -53.34
C LEU A 10 15.06 9.06 -52.14
N CYS A 11 14.12 8.61 -51.30
CA CYS A 11 13.81 9.26 -50.03
C CYS A 11 14.89 8.90 -48.99
N LEU A 12 15.79 9.84 -48.68
CA LEU A 12 16.62 9.78 -47.48
C LEU A 12 15.75 10.10 -46.26
N ALA A 13 15.42 9.08 -45.47
CA ALA A 13 14.87 9.26 -44.13
C ALA A 13 16.03 9.47 -43.15
N LEU A 14 16.21 10.71 -42.69
CA LEU A 14 17.09 11.04 -41.56
C LEU A 14 16.40 10.59 -40.26
N THR A 15 16.72 9.40 -39.79
CA THR A 15 16.40 8.94 -38.44
C THR A 15 17.27 9.69 -37.43
N ALA A 16 16.76 10.79 -36.91
CA ALA A 16 17.34 11.44 -35.74
C ALA A 16 17.13 10.53 -34.51
N CYS A 17 18.15 9.77 -34.11
CA CYS A 17 18.23 9.13 -32.80
C CYS A 17 18.42 10.19 -31.71
N GLY A 18 17.38 10.99 -31.45
CA GLY A 18 17.30 11.82 -30.25
C GLY A 18 16.96 10.91 -29.09
N GLY A 19 17.96 10.47 -28.32
CA GLY A 19 17.72 9.86 -27.03
C GLY A 19 17.09 10.90 -26.11
N THR A 20 15.77 10.82 -25.94
CA THR A 20 15.08 11.52 -24.87
C THR A 20 15.54 10.88 -23.56
N GLU A 21 16.59 11.43 -22.95
CA GLU A 21 16.92 11.11 -21.57
C GLU A 21 15.70 11.41 -20.71
N ASP A 22 15.20 10.37 -20.03
CA ASP A 22 14.08 10.39 -19.07
C ASP A 22 14.47 11.17 -17.81
N ALA A 23 14.77 12.46 -17.97
CA ALA A 23 15.19 13.36 -16.90
C ALA A 23 14.10 13.56 -15.82
N GLY A 24 12.88 13.07 -16.05
CA GLY A 24 11.74 13.18 -15.12
C GLY A 24 11.61 12.06 -14.09
N LEU A 25 12.35 10.94 -14.20
CA LEU A 25 12.12 9.76 -13.36
C LEU A 25 12.83 9.78 -12.01
N ARG A 26 13.95 10.50 -11.86
CA ARG A 26 14.72 10.49 -10.60
C ARG A 26 14.21 11.56 -9.66
N ARG A 27 13.85 11.16 -8.43
CA ARG A 27 13.50 12.08 -7.35
C ARG A 27 14.58 12.07 -6.26
N THR A 28 14.84 13.25 -5.71
CA THR A 28 15.66 13.44 -4.51
C THR A 28 14.75 13.52 -3.29
N GLY A 29 15.21 13.09 -2.12
CA GLY A 29 14.47 13.15 -0.85
C GLY A 29 14.20 11.77 -0.25
N ALA A 30 13.42 11.73 0.84
CA ALA A 30 13.06 10.47 1.48
C ALA A 30 12.29 9.54 0.53
N PRO A 31 12.51 8.21 0.63
CA PRO A 31 11.77 7.24 -0.14
C PRO A 31 10.28 7.22 0.25
N PRO A 32 9.41 6.69 -0.63
CA PRO A 32 8.00 6.54 -0.31
C PRO A 32 7.79 5.57 0.85
N LEU A 33 7.04 6.03 1.84
CA LEU A 33 6.52 5.22 2.95
C LEU A 33 5.23 4.51 2.55
N ASP A 34 4.39 5.19 1.77
CA ASP A 34 3.12 4.68 1.26
C ASP A 34 2.72 5.45 -0.01
N ALA A 35 1.86 4.86 -0.82
CA ALA A 35 1.31 5.53 -2.00
C ALA A 35 0.03 4.85 -2.44
N ALA A 36 -0.92 5.65 -2.94
CA ALA A 36 -2.09 5.10 -3.60
C ALA A 36 -2.54 5.92 -4.80
N ARG A 37 -2.96 5.19 -5.84
CA ARG A 37 -3.78 5.71 -6.91
C ARG A 37 -5.24 5.55 -6.55
N VAL A 38 -5.96 6.66 -6.48
CA VAL A 38 -7.35 6.69 -6.00
C VAL A 38 -8.33 6.74 -7.17
N THR A 39 -8.03 7.55 -8.18
CA THR A 39 -8.77 7.61 -9.45
C THR A 39 -7.82 7.40 -10.64
N GLU A 40 -8.32 7.46 -11.87
CA GLU A 40 -7.44 7.41 -13.04
C GLU A 40 -6.41 8.55 -13.01
N THR A 41 -6.80 9.75 -12.59
CA THR A 41 -5.95 10.94 -12.64
C THR A 41 -5.40 11.35 -11.27
N PHE A 42 -6.04 10.96 -10.17
CA PHE A 42 -5.63 11.36 -8.83
C PHE A 42 -4.90 10.25 -8.06
N GLY A 43 -3.84 10.63 -7.37
CA GLY A 43 -3.10 9.77 -6.44
C GLY A 43 -2.21 10.56 -5.51
N TRP A 44 -1.62 9.87 -4.55
CA TRP A 44 -0.74 10.47 -3.55
C TRP A 44 0.43 9.55 -3.20
N VAL A 45 1.54 10.16 -2.80
CA VAL A 45 2.74 9.49 -2.28
C VAL A 45 3.11 10.14 -0.97
N LEU A 46 3.19 9.33 0.08
CA LEU A 46 3.68 9.76 1.38
C LEU A 46 5.17 9.40 1.49
N THR A 47 6.00 10.37 1.83
CA THR A 47 7.43 10.18 2.18
C THR A 47 7.64 10.59 3.64
N ALA A 48 8.86 10.42 4.17
CA ALA A 48 9.16 10.92 5.51
C ALA A 48 9.11 12.46 5.60
N ASP A 49 9.31 13.16 4.48
CA ASP A 49 9.48 14.61 4.45
C ASP A 49 8.21 15.34 3.97
N ALA A 50 7.37 14.68 3.18
CA ALA A 50 6.26 15.33 2.48
C ALA A 50 5.14 14.38 2.09
N LEU A 51 3.93 14.94 1.98
CA LEU A 51 2.83 14.39 1.20
C LEU A 51 2.91 14.99 -0.22
N LEU A 52 2.98 14.13 -1.23
CA LEU A 52 2.93 14.50 -2.63
C LEU A 52 1.58 14.08 -3.21
N THR A 53 0.97 14.95 -4.02
CA THR A 53 -0.28 14.63 -4.73
C THR A 53 -0.10 14.84 -6.23
N THR A 54 -0.95 14.19 -7.03
CA THR A 54 -0.96 14.31 -8.50
C THR A 54 -2.40 14.39 -8.99
N GLY A 55 -2.64 15.21 -10.01
CA GLY A 55 -3.91 15.29 -10.74
C GLY A 55 -3.83 14.74 -12.18
N ASP A 56 -2.71 14.11 -12.55
CA ASP A 56 -2.43 13.63 -13.92
C ASP A 56 -1.94 12.16 -13.97
N GLY A 57 -2.28 11.37 -12.95
CA GLY A 57 -1.95 9.95 -12.88
C GLY A 57 -0.47 9.68 -12.62
N GLY A 58 0.21 10.64 -11.98
CA GLY A 58 1.62 10.58 -11.60
C GLY A 58 2.58 11.04 -12.69
N ALA A 59 2.12 11.75 -13.73
CA ALA A 59 3.05 12.38 -14.67
C ALA A 59 3.78 13.54 -14.00
N THR A 60 3.10 14.29 -13.14
CA THR A 60 3.67 15.31 -12.26
C THR A 60 3.19 15.12 -10.82
N PHE A 61 3.94 15.65 -9.86
CA PHE A 61 3.55 15.65 -8.45
C PHE A 61 3.83 17.01 -7.83
N GLU A 62 2.93 17.46 -6.97
CA GLU A 62 3.03 18.68 -6.21
C GLU A 62 3.15 18.36 -4.71
N THR A 63 3.97 19.11 -3.99
CA THR A 63 4.06 19.00 -2.53
C THR A 63 2.85 19.64 -1.90
N THR A 64 2.10 18.87 -1.12
CA THR A 64 0.94 19.34 -0.37
C THR A 64 1.37 19.73 1.04
N THR A 65 1.15 21.00 1.40
CA THR A 65 1.41 21.49 2.76
C THR A 65 0.24 21.09 3.66
N VAL A 66 0.51 20.28 4.68
CA VAL A 66 -0.47 19.87 5.68
C VAL A 66 -0.17 20.65 6.97
N PRO A 67 -1.13 21.38 7.57
CA PRO A 67 -0.89 22.23 8.74
C PRO A 67 -0.79 21.42 10.05
N LEU A 68 0.05 20.38 10.06
CA LEU A 68 0.39 19.61 11.25
C LEU A 68 1.63 20.23 11.92
N PRO A 69 1.89 19.91 13.20
CA PRO A 69 3.18 20.25 13.84
C PRO A 69 4.36 19.76 13.00
N GLU A 70 5.58 20.25 13.26
CA GLU A 70 6.82 19.90 12.53
C GLU A 70 7.25 18.41 12.65
N THR A 71 6.31 17.54 13.02
CA THR A 71 6.49 16.10 13.09
C THR A 71 6.15 15.45 11.75
N PRO A 72 6.98 14.49 11.27
CA PRO A 72 6.69 13.75 10.05
C PRO A 72 5.30 13.12 10.04
N VAL A 73 4.60 13.30 8.92
CA VAL A 73 3.37 12.58 8.62
C VAL A 73 3.66 11.08 8.59
N ARG A 74 2.86 10.28 9.31
CA ARG A 74 3.07 8.83 9.43
C ARG A 74 2.04 7.99 8.69
N ALA A 75 0.90 8.57 8.32
CA ALA A 75 -0.11 7.91 7.51
C ALA A 75 -0.90 8.94 6.69
N ALA A 76 -1.27 8.55 5.47
CA ALA A 76 -2.17 9.30 4.60
C ALA A 76 -3.20 8.34 3.99
N LEU A 77 -4.40 8.84 3.71
CA LEU A 77 -5.47 8.09 3.07
C LEU A 77 -6.37 9.06 2.33
N PHE A 78 -6.69 8.76 1.08
CA PHE A 78 -7.69 9.48 0.29
C PHE A 78 -8.75 8.48 -0.17
N THR A 79 -10.02 8.77 0.10
CA THR A 79 -11.15 7.94 -0.33
C THR A 79 -11.59 8.27 -1.76
N ASP A 80 -11.36 9.51 -2.17
CA ASP A 80 -11.55 10.02 -3.52
C ASP A 80 -10.56 11.18 -3.79
N ALA A 81 -10.76 11.94 -4.87
CA ALA A 81 -9.87 13.05 -5.24
C ALA A 81 -10.04 14.31 -4.37
N GLU A 82 -11.13 14.43 -3.61
CA GLU A 82 -11.47 15.60 -2.81
C GLU A 82 -11.30 15.33 -1.31
N HIS A 83 -11.60 14.12 -0.87
CA HIS A 83 -11.63 13.71 0.53
C HIS A 83 -10.37 12.92 0.93
N GLY A 84 -9.66 13.45 1.91
CA GLY A 84 -8.44 12.84 2.42
C GLY A 84 -8.22 13.10 3.90
N THR A 85 -7.52 12.19 4.54
CA THR A 85 -7.12 12.24 5.94
C THR A 85 -5.63 11.95 6.04
N VAL A 86 -4.93 12.74 6.84
CA VAL A 86 -3.51 12.63 7.12
C VAL A 86 -3.31 12.62 8.63
N ALA A 87 -2.39 11.78 9.10
CA ALA A 87 -2.10 11.69 10.53
C ALA A 87 -0.60 11.73 10.81
N ALA A 88 -0.24 12.49 11.84
CA ALA A 88 1.09 12.53 12.45
C ALA A 88 1.00 12.17 13.94
N ALA A 89 2.11 11.77 14.54
CA ALA A 89 2.17 11.48 15.97
C ALA A 89 3.44 12.06 16.59
N GLU A 90 3.23 12.83 17.65
CA GLU A 90 4.24 13.52 18.44
C GLU A 90 3.96 13.23 19.92
N ASP A 91 4.95 12.71 20.64
CA ASP A 91 4.78 12.20 22.00
C ASP A 91 3.53 11.30 22.11
N THR A 92 2.62 11.64 23.01
CA THR A 92 1.37 10.93 23.30
C THR A 92 0.16 11.47 22.53
N ALA A 93 0.35 12.43 21.63
CA ALA A 93 -0.71 13.01 20.82
C ALA A 93 -0.66 12.48 19.38
N ILE A 94 -1.84 12.36 18.77
CA ILE A 94 -1.99 12.17 17.33
C ILE A 94 -2.63 13.43 16.77
N TYR A 95 -2.03 14.00 15.73
CA TYR A 95 -2.62 15.12 15.01
C TYR A 95 -3.20 14.59 13.70
N VAL A 96 -4.46 14.90 13.47
CA VAL A 96 -5.19 14.51 12.26
C VAL A 96 -5.55 15.75 11.48
N ALA A 97 -5.27 15.75 10.19
CA ALA A 97 -5.72 16.75 9.24
C ALA A 97 -6.66 16.11 8.23
N ARG A 98 -7.81 16.74 7.97
CA ARG A 98 -8.79 16.31 6.97
C ARG A 98 -8.99 17.37 5.90
N THR A 99 -9.10 16.94 4.66
CA THR A 99 -9.46 17.78 3.50
C THR A 99 -10.78 17.30 2.90
N THR A 100 -11.53 18.23 2.31
CA THR A 100 -12.68 17.97 1.44
C THR A 100 -12.54 18.66 0.07
N ASP A 101 -11.35 19.17 -0.27
CA ASP A 101 -11.07 19.89 -1.51
C ASP A 101 -9.76 19.46 -2.20
N GLY A 102 -9.32 18.23 -1.96
CA GLY A 102 -8.12 17.64 -2.56
C GLY A 102 -6.80 18.13 -1.94
N GLY A 103 -6.84 18.64 -0.71
CA GLY A 103 -5.68 19.08 0.05
C GLY A 103 -5.34 20.56 -0.15
N LYS A 104 -6.26 21.35 -0.70
CA LYS A 104 -6.10 22.81 -0.83
C LYS A 104 -6.31 23.49 0.51
N SER A 105 -7.22 22.95 1.32
CA SER A 105 -7.42 23.34 2.71
C SER A 105 -7.57 22.13 3.63
N TRP A 106 -7.21 22.32 4.90
CA TRP A 106 -7.20 21.25 5.89
C TRP A 106 -7.82 21.72 7.19
N GLN A 107 -8.63 20.85 7.80
CA GLN A 107 -9.13 20.99 9.16
C GLN A 107 -8.31 20.08 10.06
N THR A 108 -7.70 20.64 11.10
CA THR A 108 -6.80 19.92 11.98
C THR A 108 -7.40 19.70 13.34
N ARG A 109 -7.13 18.52 13.91
CA ARG A 109 -7.52 18.17 15.27
C ARG A 109 -6.41 17.41 15.96
N GLU A 110 -6.22 17.75 17.22
CA GLU A 110 -5.37 17.00 18.13
C GLU A 110 -6.21 15.94 18.86
N LEU A 111 -5.70 14.71 18.87
CA LEU A 111 -6.29 13.55 19.50
C LEU A 111 -5.39 13.14 20.67
N ARG A 112 -5.93 13.18 21.89
CA ARG A 112 -5.25 12.75 23.11
C ARG A 112 -6.05 11.65 23.79
N ASP A 113 -5.37 10.55 24.08
CA ASP A 113 -5.90 9.51 24.96
C ASP A 113 -5.32 9.76 26.36
N GLU A 114 -6.16 10.10 27.33
CA GLU A 114 -5.74 10.34 28.72
C GLU A 114 -5.10 9.09 29.35
N LYS A 115 -5.38 7.91 28.80
CA LYS A 115 -4.82 6.63 29.22
C LYS A 115 -3.65 6.19 28.34
N ALA A 116 -3.20 7.04 27.40
CA ALA A 116 -2.08 6.73 26.53
C ALA A 116 -0.83 6.43 27.34
N SER A 117 -0.03 5.49 26.83
CA SER A 117 1.29 5.24 27.37
C SER A 117 2.17 6.50 27.22
N PRO A 118 2.99 6.86 28.23
CA PRO A 118 3.91 7.98 28.12
C PRO A 118 5.01 7.77 27.07
N ALA A 119 5.16 6.55 26.53
CA ALA A 119 6.14 6.25 25.48
C ALA A 119 5.78 6.86 24.12
N GLY A 120 4.54 7.32 23.94
CA GLY A 120 4.08 7.87 22.67
C GLY A 120 3.85 6.83 21.58
N TYR A 121 3.71 7.29 20.33
CA TYR A 121 3.39 6.43 19.19
C TYR A 121 4.53 6.31 18.17
N SER A 122 4.83 5.07 17.76
CA SER A 122 5.92 4.74 16.83
C SER A 122 5.47 4.57 15.38
N SER A 123 4.21 4.21 15.15
CA SER A 123 3.67 4.05 13.80
C SER A 123 2.17 4.22 13.78
N LEU A 124 1.65 4.77 12.67
CA LEU A 124 0.23 4.90 12.40
C LEU A 124 -0.14 4.06 11.17
N ARG A 125 -1.32 3.49 11.16
CA ARG A 125 -1.96 2.86 10.00
C ARG A 125 -3.38 3.37 9.89
N MET A 126 -3.86 3.61 8.68
CA MET A 126 -5.22 4.11 8.46
C MET A 126 -5.99 3.24 7.51
N ALA A 127 -7.29 3.19 7.70
CA ALA A 127 -8.24 2.61 6.77
C ALA A 127 -9.57 3.38 6.86
N SER A 128 -10.35 3.34 5.78
CA SER A 128 -11.67 3.97 5.75
C SER A 128 -12.61 3.21 4.83
N ALA A 129 -13.88 3.19 5.19
CA ALA A 129 -14.98 2.75 4.34
C ALA A 129 -16.23 3.54 4.70
N GLY A 130 -16.87 4.15 3.69
CA GLY A 130 -17.92 5.14 3.93
C GLY A 130 -17.43 6.27 4.84
N ASP A 131 -18.24 6.64 5.83
CA ASP A 131 -17.93 7.71 6.78
C ASP A 131 -17.03 7.28 7.96
N ARG A 132 -16.69 5.99 8.02
CA ARG A 132 -15.85 5.44 9.09
C ARG A 132 -14.39 5.46 8.66
N THR A 133 -13.57 6.23 9.38
CA THR A 133 -12.11 6.23 9.31
C THR A 133 -11.56 5.70 10.63
N VAL A 134 -10.50 4.91 10.54
CA VAL A 134 -9.79 4.39 11.71
C VAL A 134 -8.29 4.68 11.60
N ILE A 135 -7.66 4.96 12.73
CA ILE A 135 -6.21 5.08 12.87
C ILE A 135 -5.78 4.05 13.92
N LEU A 136 -4.98 3.07 13.51
CA LEU A 136 -4.32 2.15 14.43
C LEU A 136 -2.93 2.71 14.76
N ALA A 137 -2.76 3.10 16.03
CA ALA A 137 -1.53 3.67 16.54
C ALA A 137 -0.76 2.67 17.39
N ARG A 138 0.47 2.36 17.01
CA ARG A 138 1.36 1.50 17.77
C ARG A 138 2.09 2.30 18.84
N VAL A 139 2.00 1.86 20.09
CA VAL A 139 2.76 2.47 21.19
C VAL A 139 4.26 2.21 21.01
N ALA A 140 5.12 3.19 21.27
CA ALA A 140 6.58 3.08 21.16
C ALA A 140 7.21 2.33 22.37
N THR A 141 6.68 1.17 22.71
CA THR A 141 7.25 0.27 23.74
C THR A 141 8.22 -0.74 23.12
N SER A 142 8.86 -1.57 23.96
CA SER A 142 9.74 -2.63 23.47
C SER A 142 9.00 -3.55 22.49
N GLN A 143 9.73 -4.17 21.54
CA GLN A 143 9.13 -4.98 20.47
C GLN A 143 8.24 -6.15 20.97
N ALA A 144 8.33 -6.51 22.24
CA ALA A 144 7.49 -7.52 22.88
C ALA A 144 6.04 -7.06 23.10
N PHE A 145 5.78 -5.76 23.17
CA PHE A 145 4.44 -5.22 23.37
C PHE A 145 3.78 -4.93 22.02
N ARG A 146 2.73 -5.69 21.73
CA ARG A 146 1.90 -5.54 20.53
C ARG A 146 0.71 -4.61 20.76
N VAL A 147 0.66 -3.89 21.87
CA VAL A 147 -0.47 -3.03 22.24
C VAL A 147 -0.56 -1.84 21.29
N GLY A 148 -1.77 -1.60 20.79
CA GLY A 148 -2.10 -0.41 20.01
C GLY A 148 -3.29 0.34 20.61
N THR A 149 -3.43 1.60 20.22
CA THR A 149 -4.66 2.38 20.39
C THR A 149 -5.35 2.45 19.05
N LEU A 150 -6.61 2.02 18.98
CA LEU A 150 -7.47 2.26 17.83
C LEU A 150 -8.21 3.58 18.05
N TRP A 151 -7.99 4.53 17.16
CA TRP A 151 -8.84 5.70 17.03
C TRP A 151 -9.87 5.43 15.94
N THR A 152 -11.14 5.61 16.24
CA THR A 152 -12.24 5.30 15.31
C THR A 152 -13.23 6.46 15.27
N THR A 153 -13.81 6.70 14.10
CA THR A 153 -14.87 7.67 13.95
C THR A 153 -16.27 7.06 14.07
N ALA A 154 -17.19 7.75 14.74
CA ALA A 154 -18.64 7.52 14.59
C ALA A 154 -19.26 8.44 13.51
N GLY A 155 -18.55 9.51 13.17
CA GLY A 155 -18.84 10.49 12.14
C GLY A 155 -17.56 11.27 11.84
N PRO A 156 -17.52 12.13 10.81
CA PRO A 156 -16.29 12.72 10.27
C PRO A 156 -15.36 13.38 11.29
N ASP A 157 -15.93 13.89 12.38
CA ASP A 157 -15.23 14.63 13.43
C ASP A 157 -15.23 13.92 14.81
N ASP A 158 -15.92 12.79 14.97
CA ASP A 158 -16.12 12.17 16.27
C ASP A 158 -15.15 11.02 16.53
N TRP A 159 -13.94 11.38 16.97
CA TRP A 159 -12.88 10.44 17.29
C TRP A 159 -13.01 9.86 18.69
N THR A 160 -12.97 8.53 18.79
CA THR A 160 -12.90 7.79 20.06
C THR A 160 -11.64 6.93 20.10
N ALA A 161 -10.87 7.02 21.19
CA ALA A 161 -9.76 6.12 21.47
C ALA A 161 -10.25 4.84 22.16
N LEU A 162 -9.86 3.68 21.64
CA LEU A 162 -10.18 2.35 22.15
C LEU A 162 -8.90 1.50 22.20
N PRO A 163 -8.80 0.55 23.14
CA PRO A 163 -7.70 -0.41 23.12
C PRO A 163 -7.81 -1.31 21.88
N ALA A 164 -6.71 -1.47 21.15
CA ALA A 164 -6.60 -2.43 20.06
C ALA A 164 -5.97 -3.73 20.59
N PRO A 165 -6.41 -4.91 20.09
CA PRO A 165 -5.84 -6.19 20.49
C PRO A 165 -4.39 -6.34 20.03
N GLU A 166 -4.04 -5.70 18.91
CA GLU A 166 -2.71 -5.71 18.30
C GLU A 166 -2.38 -4.38 17.61
N SER A 167 -1.13 -4.20 17.19
CA SER A 167 -0.60 -3.00 16.51
C SER A 167 -0.15 -3.29 15.07
N GLY A 168 -0.86 -4.19 14.40
CA GLY A 168 -0.55 -4.64 13.04
C GLY A 168 -1.12 -3.74 11.93
N ARG A 169 -1.74 -4.35 10.92
CA ARG A 169 -2.47 -3.66 9.84
C ARG A 169 -3.95 -3.53 10.22
N VAL A 170 -4.62 -2.52 9.67
CA VAL A 170 -6.05 -2.28 9.89
C VAL A 170 -6.77 -2.18 8.54
N SER A 171 -8.00 -2.69 8.45
CA SER A 171 -8.93 -2.38 7.36
C SER A 171 -10.33 -2.11 7.89
N VAL A 172 -11.15 -1.45 7.08
CA VAL A 172 -12.57 -1.23 7.34
C VAL A 172 -13.36 -1.73 6.14
N GLU A 173 -14.39 -2.53 6.37
CA GLU A 173 -15.30 -3.02 5.33
C GLU A 173 -16.47 -2.06 5.11
N PRO A 174 -17.18 -2.14 3.97
CA PRO A 174 -18.34 -1.29 3.70
C PRO A 174 -19.46 -1.37 4.74
N ASP A 175 -19.60 -2.49 5.46
CA ASP A 175 -20.56 -2.66 6.55
C ASP A 175 -20.11 -1.99 7.87
N GLY A 176 -18.93 -1.37 7.89
CA GLY A 176 -18.34 -0.70 9.04
C GLY A 176 -17.52 -1.63 9.94
N ARG A 177 -17.37 -2.91 9.60
CA ARG A 177 -16.53 -3.86 10.33
C ARG A 177 -15.07 -3.47 10.25
N ILE A 178 -14.37 -3.56 11.37
CA ILE A 178 -12.96 -3.23 11.49
C ILE A 178 -12.17 -4.51 11.67
N TRP A 179 -11.14 -4.70 10.86
CA TRP A 179 -10.19 -5.80 10.98
C TRP A 179 -8.85 -5.28 11.48
N VAL A 180 -8.26 -5.96 12.45
CA VAL A 180 -6.88 -5.75 12.88
C VAL A 180 -6.12 -7.06 12.69
N ALA A 181 -5.10 -7.03 11.84
CA ALA A 181 -4.29 -8.19 11.50
C ALA A 181 -2.85 -7.99 11.95
N GLY A 182 -2.35 -8.90 12.80
CA GLY A 182 -0.97 -8.92 13.26
C GLY A 182 -0.44 -10.35 13.32
N THR A 183 -0.25 -10.85 14.53
CA THR A 183 0.00 -12.28 14.79
C THR A 183 -1.27 -13.12 14.76
N ALA A 184 -2.39 -12.52 15.09
CA ALA A 184 -3.72 -13.08 14.90
C ALA A 184 -4.55 -12.13 14.03
N LEU A 185 -5.78 -12.53 13.77
CA LEU A 185 -6.78 -11.70 13.13
C LEU A 185 -7.89 -11.44 14.15
N HIS A 186 -8.25 -10.16 14.28
CA HIS A 186 -9.36 -9.73 15.11
C HIS A 186 -10.35 -8.92 14.28
N ALA A 187 -11.64 -9.15 14.52
CA ALA A 187 -12.73 -8.40 13.92
C ALA A 187 -13.49 -7.63 15.00
N SER A 188 -14.01 -6.47 14.64
CA SER A 188 -14.99 -5.74 15.45
C SER A 188 -16.15 -5.26 14.59
N THR A 189 -17.37 -5.52 15.07
CA THR A 189 -18.62 -5.07 14.43
C THR A 189 -19.30 -3.93 15.21
N ASP A 190 -18.70 -3.47 16.31
CA ASP A 190 -19.24 -2.43 17.20
C ASP A 190 -18.36 -1.16 17.26
N GLY A 191 -17.54 -0.98 16.22
CA GLY A 191 -16.64 0.17 16.08
C GLY A 191 -15.34 0.05 16.87
N GLY A 192 -14.91 -1.16 17.22
CA GLY A 192 -13.67 -1.44 17.95
C GLY A 192 -13.82 -1.54 19.46
N ARG A 193 -15.07 -1.57 19.99
CA ARG A 193 -15.33 -1.66 21.44
C ARG A 193 -15.10 -3.08 21.95
N THR A 194 -15.50 -4.06 21.15
CA THR A 194 -15.20 -5.48 21.39
C THR A 194 -14.53 -6.10 20.18
N TRP A 195 -13.72 -7.12 20.44
CA TRP A 195 -12.93 -7.82 19.42
C TRP A 195 -13.18 -9.31 19.49
N LEU A 196 -13.45 -9.91 18.33
CA LEU A 196 -13.57 -11.33 18.15
C LEU A 196 -12.31 -11.83 17.45
N GLY A 197 -11.58 -12.75 18.09
CA GLY A 197 -10.46 -13.43 17.45
C GLY A 197 -10.95 -14.45 16.42
N SER A 198 -10.27 -14.52 15.28
CA SER A 198 -10.56 -15.51 14.23
C SER A 198 -9.70 -16.77 14.41
N ASP A 199 -10.32 -17.94 14.23
CA ASP A 199 -9.59 -19.21 14.15
C ASP A 199 -9.09 -19.40 12.71
N LEU A 200 -7.78 -19.22 12.51
CA LEU A 200 -7.14 -19.38 11.22
C LEU A 200 -6.59 -20.80 11.08
N LYS A 201 -7.27 -21.62 10.28
CA LYS A 201 -6.81 -22.96 9.93
C LYS A 201 -5.82 -22.89 8.78
N VAL A 202 -4.55 -22.69 9.13
CA VAL A 202 -3.42 -22.70 8.18
C VAL A 202 -2.60 -23.97 8.34
N ASP A 203 -2.61 -24.80 7.31
CA ASP A 203 -1.91 -26.09 7.33
C ASP A 203 -0.39 -25.95 7.18
N ASN A 204 0.36 -26.74 7.95
CA ASN A 204 1.79 -27.01 7.76
C ASN A 204 2.70 -25.75 7.69
N ALA A 205 2.28 -24.65 8.33
CA ALA A 205 3.02 -23.40 8.35
C ALA A 205 4.10 -23.41 9.46
N LYS A 206 5.35 -23.06 9.13
CA LYS A 206 6.35 -22.68 10.14
C LYS A 206 6.19 -21.23 10.58
N SER A 207 5.76 -20.37 9.67
CA SER A 207 5.43 -18.98 9.95
C SER A 207 4.26 -18.53 9.09
N VAL A 208 3.47 -17.62 9.66
CA VAL A 208 2.24 -17.08 9.10
C VAL A 208 2.30 -15.57 9.22
N ALA A 209 1.92 -14.87 8.16
CA ALA A 209 1.73 -13.42 8.17
C ALA A 209 0.35 -13.10 7.62
N VAL A 210 -0.49 -12.48 8.45
CA VAL A 210 -1.88 -12.18 8.12
C VAL A 210 -2.00 -10.75 7.64
N SER A 211 -2.67 -10.53 6.51
CA SER A 211 -3.09 -9.20 6.06
C SER A 211 -4.59 -9.03 6.32
N PRO A 212 -5.10 -7.80 6.47
CA PRO A 212 -6.54 -7.59 6.59
C PRO A 212 -7.29 -8.08 5.34
N PRO A 213 -8.56 -8.49 5.46
CA PRO A 213 -9.37 -8.88 4.32
C PRO A 213 -9.47 -7.80 3.24
N VAL A 214 -9.48 -8.26 1.99
CA VAL A 214 -9.71 -7.47 0.78
C VAL A 214 -10.89 -8.11 0.06
N ASP A 215 -12.01 -7.40 -0.02
CA ASP A 215 -13.26 -7.89 -0.63
C ASP A 215 -13.72 -9.25 -0.10
N GLY A 216 -13.77 -9.39 1.23
CA GLY A 216 -14.18 -10.62 1.90
C GLY A 216 -13.20 -11.79 1.78
N THR A 217 -12.05 -11.59 1.12
CA THR A 217 -10.97 -12.58 1.03
C THR A 217 -9.85 -12.19 1.97
N LEU A 218 -9.40 -13.12 2.82
CA LEU A 218 -8.31 -12.93 3.75
C LEU A 218 -7.00 -13.51 3.19
N PRO A 219 -6.04 -12.67 2.75
CA PRO A 219 -4.75 -13.16 2.30
C PRO A 219 -3.82 -13.47 3.47
N VAL A 220 -3.35 -14.71 3.50
CA VAL A 220 -2.42 -15.23 4.49
C VAL A 220 -1.15 -15.72 3.81
N THR A 221 -0.01 -15.10 4.12
CA THR A 221 1.29 -15.58 3.64
C THR A 221 1.79 -16.68 4.56
N VAL A 222 2.10 -17.83 3.99
CA VAL A 222 2.58 -19.02 4.70
C VAL A 222 3.97 -19.37 4.20
N THR A 223 4.88 -19.75 5.11
CA THR A 223 6.18 -20.32 4.75
C THR A 223 6.47 -21.59 5.56
N ASP A 224 6.99 -22.62 4.88
CA ASP A 224 7.46 -23.88 5.47
C ASP A 224 9.00 -23.87 5.71
N GLY A 225 9.65 -22.73 5.45
CA GLY A 225 11.10 -22.53 5.49
C GLY A 225 11.83 -22.89 4.20
N THR A 226 11.17 -23.56 3.25
CA THR A 226 11.72 -23.87 1.92
C THR A 226 10.93 -23.25 0.79
N ARG A 227 9.62 -23.06 0.99
CA ARG A 227 8.67 -22.47 0.06
C ARG A 227 7.81 -21.45 0.78
N SER A 228 7.31 -20.50 0.00
CA SER A 228 6.30 -19.54 0.43
C SER A 228 5.07 -19.66 -0.47
N GLU A 229 3.90 -19.49 0.11
CA GLU A 229 2.62 -19.43 -0.61
C GLU A 229 1.72 -18.35 -0.02
N VAL A 230 0.76 -17.88 -0.79
CA VAL A 230 -0.38 -17.11 -0.28
C VAL A 230 -1.61 -18.02 -0.28
N GLN A 231 -2.25 -18.14 0.87
CA GLN A 231 -3.56 -18.74 1.00
C GLN A 231 -4.59 -17.62 1.01
N LEU A 232 -5.52 -17.66 0.07
CA LEU A 232 -6.66 -16.73 0.01
C LEU A 232 -7.82 -17.41 0.73
N LEU A 233 -8.08 -16.99 1.96
CA LEU A 233 -9.13 -17.59 2.80
C LEU A 233 -10.47 -16.87 2.61
N THR A 234 -11.57 -17.60 2.77
CA THR A 234 -12.93 -17.02 2.75
C THR A 234 -13.70 -17.44 3.99
N THR A 235 -14.71 -16.65 4.34
CA THR A 235 -15.57 -16.93 5.49
C THR A 235 -17.05 -16.91 5.09
N ALA A 236 -17.84 -17.77 5.72
CA ALA A 236 -19.30 -17.79 5.61
C ALA A 236 -20.00 -17.35 6.91
N ASP A 237 -19.23 -17.08 7.97
CA ASP A 237 -19.72 -16.84 9.34
C ASP A 237 -19.17 -15.55 9.94
N ASP A 238 -19.01 -14.54 9.09
CA ASP A 238 -18.52 -13.21 9.46
C ASP A 238 -17.06 -13.19 9.97
N GLY A 239 -16.26 -14.15 9.51
CA GLY A 239 -14.83 -14.30 9.77
C GLY A 239 -14.52 -14.84 11.15
N ARG A 240 -15.46 -15.58 11.74
CA ARG A 240 -15.19 -16.44 12.90
C ARG A 240 -14.34 -17.63 12.49
N THR A 241 -14.70 -18.26 11.39
CA THR A 241 -13.96 -19.34 10.76
C THR A 241 -13.58 -18.97 9.32
N TRP A 242 -12.46 -19.54 8.89
CA TRP A 242 -11.88 -19.28 7.59
C TRP A 242 -11.52 -20.60 6.92
N ASP A 243 -12.05 -20.81 5.73
CA ASP A 243 -11.72 -21.95 4.88
C ASP A 243 -10.69 -21.54 3.84
N THR A 244 -9.90 -22.49 3.34
CA THR A 244 -8.84 -22.26 2.33
C THR A 244 -9.31 -22.64 0.93
N PRO A 245 -9.97 -21.75 0.18
CA PRO A 245 -10.41 -22.05 -1.19
C PRO A 245 -9.27 -22.02 -2.21
N THR A 246 -8.18 -21.27 -1.98
CA THR A 246 -7.12 -21.10 -2.99
C THR A 246 -5.74 -20.97 -2.35
N ARG A 247 -4.77 -21.68 -2.91
CA ARG A 247 -3.35 -21.61 -2.56
C ARG A 247 -2.53 -21.20 -3.78
N ILE A 248 -1.67 -20.21 -3.60
CA ILE A 248 -0.87 -19.61 -4.67
C ILE A 248 0.60 -19.82 -4.30
N PRO A 249 1.31 -20.77 -4.95
CA PRO A 249 2.74 -20.92 -4.72
C PRO A 249 3.46 -19.66 -5.22
N LEU A 250 4.38 -19.13 -4.42
CA LEU A 250 5.21 -18.00 -4.81
C LEU A 250 6.55 -18.47 -5.34
N ASN A 251 7.11 -17.73 -6.29
CA ASN A 251 8.48 -17.92 -6.74
C ASN A 251 9.46 -17.32 -5.74
N ALA A 252 9.12 -16.17 -5.14
CA ALA A 252 9.91 -15.61 -4.06
C ALA A 252 9.83 -16.43 -2.78
N ARG A 253 10.97 -16.54 -2.10
CA ARG A 253 11.00 -16.93 -0.69
C ARG A 253 10.77 -15.70 0.16
N THR A 254 9.73 -15.73 0.96
CA THR A 254 9.45 -14.70 1.96
C THR A 254 10.02 -15.09 3.32
N GLY A 255 10.49 -14.11 4.09
CA GLY A 255 10.92 -14.32 5.46
C GLY A 255 9.74 -14.54 6.42
N PRO A 256 9.98 -15.09 7.63
CA PRO A 256 8.97 -15.18 8.67
C PRO A 256 8.28 -13.84 8.94
N GLY A 257 6.94 -13.82 9.00
CA GLY A 257 6.15 -12.62 9.27
C GLY A 257 6.06 -11.61 8.12
N VAL A 258 6.65 -11.90 6.95
CA VAL A 258 6.51 -11.04 5.76
C VAL A 258 5.17 -11.29 5.09
N THR A 259 4.41 -10.21 4.90
CA THR A 259 3.13 -10.23 4.15
C THR A 259 3.40 -9.96 2.68
N VAL A 260 2.78 -10.76 1.82
CA VAL A 260 2.79 -10.56 0.36
C VAL A 260 1.73 -9.51 -0.01
N PRO A 261 2.05 -8.53 -0.86
CA PRO A 261 1.09 -7.49 -1.23
C PRO A 261 -0.11 -8.08 -1.97
N VAL A 262 -1.31 -7.68 -1.55
CA VAL A 262 -2.56 -8.02 -2.21
C VAL A 262 -3.34 -6.73 -2.43
N ALA A 263 -3.80 -6.52 -3.67
CA ALA A 263 -4.58 -5.34 -4.04
C ALA A 263 -5.99 -5.75 -4.47
N ARG A 264 -6.95 -4.86 -4.19
CA ARG A 264 -8.32 -4.98 -4.70
C ARG A 264 -8.35 -4.71 -6.21
N THR A 265 -9.08 -5.52 -6.98
CA THR A 265 -9.45 -5.25 -8.38
C THR A 265 -10.92 -5.61 -8.60
N ASP A 266 -11.52 -5.14 -9.69
CA ASP A 266 -12.90 -5.49 -10.07
C ASP A 266 -13.12 -6.98 -10.29
N THR A 267 -12.06 -7.74 -10.56
CA THR A 267 -12.10 -9.19 -10.76
C THR A 267 -11.73 -9.99 -9.50
N GLY A 268 -11.64 -9.32 -8.35
CA GLY A 268 -11.20 -9.90 -7.08
C GLY A 268 -9.77 -9.51 -6.69
N PRO A 269 -9.22 -10.10 -5.62
CA PRO A 269 -7.89 -9.78 -5.13
C PRO A 269 -6.80 -10.20 -6.13
N MET A 270 -5.82 -9.32 -6.32
CA MET A 270 -4.61 -9.59 -7.08
C MET A 270 -3.42 -9.71 -6.13
N VAL A 271 -2.75 -10.86 -6.13
CA VAL A 271 -1.58 -11.15 -5.30
C VAL A 271 -0.30 -10.85 -6.09
N PHE A 272 0.64 -10.11 -5.53
CA PHE A 272 1.89 -9.74 -6.20
C PHE A 272 3.08 -10.52 -5.66
N ASP A 273 3.76 -11.29 -6.51
CA ASP A 273 4.97 -11.98 -6.09
C ASP A 273 6.08 -10.97 -5.77
N THR A 274 6.70 -11.10 -4.60
CA THR A 274 7.79 -10.20 -4.18
C THR A 274 9.06 -10.35 -5.01
N ALA A 275 9.22 -11.41 -5.81
CA ALA A 275 10.31 -11.55 -6.77
C ALA A 275 10.10 -10.65 -8.01
N GLY A 276 8.92 -10.04 -8.16
CA GLY A 276 8.52 -9.39 -9.41
C GLY A 276 8.19 -10.41 -10.50
N GLY A 277 7.81 -9.91 -11.68
CA GLY A 277 7.54 -10.74 -12.86
C GLY A 277 6.31 -11.65 -12.81
N HIS A 278 5.73 -11.90 -11.62
CA HIS A 278 4.52 -12.68 -11.41
C HIS A 278 3.51 -11.94 -10.52
N ALA A 279 2.25 -12.08 -10.87
CA ALA A 279 1.11 -11.70 -10.05
C ALA A 279 -0.03 -12.68 -10.29
N TYR A 280 -0.99 -12.80 -9.39
CA TYR A 280 -2.02 -13.84 -9.46
C TYR A 280 -3.40 -13.26 -9.25
N ARG A 281 -4.36 -13.69 -10.08
CA ARG A 281 -5.80 -13.44 -9.88
C ARG A 281 -6.46 -14.78 -9.53
N GLY A 282 -6.77 -14.97 -8.25
CA GLY A 282 -7.03 -16.31 -7.74
C GLY A 282 -5.82 -17.21 -8.01
N ALA A 283 -6.02 -18.38 -8.64
CA ALA A 283 -4.94 -19.28 -9.01
C ALA A 283 -4.30 -18.98 -10.38
N ALA A 284 -4.84 -18.03 -11.15
CA ALA A 284 -4.34 -17.72 -12.49
C ALA A 284 -3.10 -16.83 -12.40
N ASP A 285 -1.98 -17.30 -12.94
CA ASP A 285 -0.73 -16.56 -13.05
C ASP A 285 -0.79 -15.51 -14.17
N VAL A 286 -0.43 -14.28 -13.82
CA VAL A 286 -0.33 -13.10 -14.68
C VAL A 286 1.15 -12.73 -14.71
N TRP A 287 1.68 -12.49 -15.91
CA TRP A 287 3.09 -12.20 -16.13
C TRP A 287 3.27 -10.69 -16.40
N PRO A 288 3.27 -9.85 -15.34
CA PRO A 288 3.36 -8.40 -15.49
C PRO A 288 4.68 -8.00 -16.15
N ARG A 289 4.59 -7.35 -17.31
CA ARG A 289 5.77 -6.79 -17.98
C ARG A 289 6.19 -5.50 -17.29
N GLY A 290 7.46 -5.38 -16.93
CA GLY A 290 8.03 -4.15 -16.37
C GLY A 290 7.75 -3.93 -14.87
N LEU A 291 7.16 -4.91 -14.16
CA LEU A 291 7.03 -4.86 -12.71
C LEU A 291 8.36 -5.27 -12.06
N PRO A 292 9.04 -4.38 -11.32
CA PRO A 292 10.29 -4.73 -10.68
C PRO A 292 10.12 -5.72 -9.52
N GLU A 293 11.22 -6.35 -9.12
CA GLU A 293 11.28 -7.12 -7.87
C GLU A 293 11.03 -6.23 -6.64
N GLY A 294 10.68 -6.87 -5.53
CA GLY A 294 10.53 -6.20 -4.24
C GLY A 294 9.23 -5.43 -4.11
N VAL A 295 8.13 -5.88 -4.71
CA VAL A 295 6.80 -5.28 -4.52
C VAL A 295 6.43 -5.31 -3.03
N ARG A 296 6.09 -4.15 -2.47
CA ARG A 296 5.73 -3.99 -1.04
C ARG A 296 4.31 -3.48 -0.84
N ALA A 297 3.77 -2.76 -1.80
CA ALA A 297 2.39 -2.31 -1.83
C ALA A 297 1.93 -2.22 -3.29
N ALA A 298 0.65 -2.48 -3.50
CA ALA A 298 -0.02 -2.27 -4.77
C ALA A 298 -1.46 -1.85 -4.50
N THR A 299 -1.99 -0.99 -5.37
CA THR A 299 -3.36 -0.50 -5.26
C THR A 299 -3.91 -0.17 -6.65
N PHE A 300 -5.22 -0.29 -6.80
CA PHE A 300 -5.92 0.05 -8.03
C PHE A 300 -7.04 1.05 -7.73
N ALA A 301 -7.15 2.02 -8.62
CA ALA A 301 -8.27 2.94 -8.68
C ALA A 301 -9.54 2.24 -9.20
N GLY A 302 -10.71 2.83 -8.89
CA GLY A 302 -12.03 2.32 -9.24
C GLY A 302 -12.10 1.83 -10.69
N GLY A 303 -12.42 0.55 -10.88
CA GLY A 303 -12.34 -0.12 -12.18
C GLY A 303 -11.26 -1.21 -12.26
N GLY A 304 -10.33 -1.26 -11.30
CA GLY A 304 -9.25 -2.26 -11.26
C GLY A 304 -8.24 -2.19 -12.43
N ARG A 305 -8.42 -1.24 -13.36
CA ARG A 305 -7.61 -1.10 -14.58
C ARG A 305 -6.37 -0.25 -14.36
N HIS A 306 -6.48 0.76 -13.53
CA HIS A 306 -5.44 1.75 -13.28
C HIS A 306 -4.88 1.53 -11.89
N GLY A 307 -3.58 1.32 -11.74
CA GLY A 307 -2.99 1.02 -10.44
C GLY A 307 -1.57 1.51 -10.31
N TRP A 308 -1.11 1.56 -9.07
CA TRP A 308 0.27 1.83 -8.69
C TRP A 308 0.82 0.67 -7.88
N ALA A 309 2.14 0.47 -7.96
CA ALA A 309 2.88 -0.41 -7.08
C ALA A 309 4.14 0.30 -6.59
N LEU A 310 4.45 0.08 -5.32
CA LEU A 310 5.70 0.46 -4.69
C LEU A 310 6.61 -0.75 -4.61
N THR A 311 7.82 -0.61 -5.15
CA THR A 311 8.86 -1.65 -5.09
C THR A 311 10.07 -1.14 -4.32
N ALA A 312 10.81 -2.04 -3.68
CA ALA A 312 12.10 -1.74 -3.07
C ALA A 312 13.09 -2.89 -3.31
N ARG A 313 14.23 -2.58 -3.90
CA ARG A 313 15.31 -3.55 -4.17
C ARG A 313 16.65 -3.06 -3.63
N GLY A 314 17.41 -3.97 -3.04
CA GLY A 314 18.76 -3.72 -2.55
C GLY A 314 19.80 -4.28 -3.51
N SER A 315 20.86 -3.53 -3.79
CA SER A 315 22.02 -4.02 -4.52
C SER A 315 23.29 -3.60 -3.78
N CYS A 316 24.32 -4.45 -3.77
CA CYS A 316 25.61 -4.13 -3.18
C CYS A 316 26.72 -4.50 -4.17
N LYS A 317 27.90 -3.90 -4.02
CA LYS A 317 29.09 -4.42 -4.69
C LYS A 317 29.44 -5.81 -4.16
N ALA A 318 30.29 -6.54 -4.88
CA ALA A 318 30.64 -7.93 -4.58
C ALA A 318 31.18 -8.15 -3.14
N ASP A 319 31.77 -7.12 -2.53
CA ASP A 319 32.30 -7.11 -1.17
C ASP A 319 31.26 -6.70 -0.11
N LYS A 320 29.98 -6.55 -0.49
CA LYS A 320 28.89 -6.03 0.33
C LYS A 320 29.12 -4.60 0.85
N ARG A 321 30.01 -3.85 0.22
CA ARG A 321 30.14 -2.40 0.43
C ARG A 321 29.27 -1.64 -0.57
N ASP A 322 29.06 -0.36 -0.27
CA ASP A 322 28.30 0.56 -1.12
C ASP A 322 26.93 0.01 -1.50
N CYS A 323 26.23 -0.55 -0.52
CA CYS A 323 24.88 -1.03 -0.69
C CYS A 323 23.94 0.14 -0.95
N VAL A 324 23.03 -0.07 -1.90
CA VAL A 324 22.06 0.92 -2.34
C VAL A 324 20.67 0.27 -2.34
N VAL A 325 19.71 0.94 -1.74
CA VAL A 325 18.28 0.61 -1.86
C VAL A 325 17.65 1.53 -2.88
N THR A 326 17.03 0.95 -3.89
CA THR A 326 16.22 1.64 -4.89
C THR A 326 14.76 1.40 -4.59
N HIS A 327 13.97 2.46 -4.49
CA HIS A 327 12.52 2.40 -4.40
C HIS A 327 11.94 2.90 -5.70
N ASP A 328 11.04 2.14 -6.32
CA ASP A 328 10.36 2.56 -7.54
C ASP A 328 8.86 2.71 -7.25
N LEU A 329 8.27 3.77 -7.80
CA LEU A 329 6.83 3.88 -8.00
C LEU A 329 6.56 3.57 -9.47
N VAL A 330 5.74 2.55 -9.72
CA VAL A 330 5.35 2.14 -11.08
C VAL A 330 3.84 2.21 -11.24
N ARG A 331 3.36 2.43 -12.46
CA ARG A 331 1.91 2.43 -12.80
C ARG A 331 1.55 1.43 -13.88
N THR A 332 0.30 0.98 -13.80
CA THR A 332 -0.40 0.23 -14.84
C THR A 332 -1.65 1.00 -15.31
N GLY A 333 -2.02 0.80 -16.58
CA GLY A 333 -3.31 1.21 -17.17
C GLY A 333 -4.05 0.06 -17.84
N ASP A 334 -3.60 -1.17 -17.59
CA ASP A 334 -4.08 -2.42 -18.19
C ASP A 334 -4.29 -3.52 -17.13
N ALA A 335 -4.73 -3.09 -15.95
CA ALA A 335 -5.09 -3.97 -14.84
C ALA A 335 -3.92 -4.86 -14.35
N GLY A 336 -2.70 -4.30 -14.39
CA GLY A 336 -1.49 -4.94 -13.91
C GLY A 336 -0.78 -5.83 -14.93
N ALA A 337 -1.22 -5.89 -16.19
CA ALA A 337 -0.54 -6.67 -17.22
C ALA A 337 0.79 -6.05 -17.68
N SER A 338 0.90 -4.73 -17.65
CA SER A 338 2.16 -4.00 -17.85
C SER A 338 2.31 -2.83 -16.89
N TRP A 339 3.56 -2.54 -16.57
CA TRP A 339 3.97 -1.53 -15.61
C TRP A 339 5.02 -0.62 -16.23
N SER A 340 4.88 0.68 -15.96
CA SER A 340 5.79 1.73 -16.41
C SER A 340 6.29 2.52 -15.19
N PRO A 341 7.56 2.91 -15.16
CA PRO A 341 8.10 3.72 -14.08
C PRO A 341 7.44 5.09 -14.04
N ILE A 342 7.19 5.57 -12.82
CA ILE A 342 6.75 6.94 -12.54
C ILE A 342 7.88 7.73 -11.88
N ALA A 343 8.48 7.15 -10.84
CA ALA A 343 9.49 7.81 -10.05
C ALA A 343 10.42 6.78 -9.40
N VAL A 344 11.68 7.15 -9.21
CA VAL A 344 12.72 6.32 -8.62
C VAL A 344 13.44 7.13 -7.54
N TRP A 345 13.57 6.54 -6.36
CA TRP A 345 14.36 7.05 -5.23
C TRP A 345 15.51 6.09 -4.97
N THR A 346 16.68 6.63 -4.66
CA THR A 346 17.88 5.84 -4.40
C THR A 346 18.56 6.37 -3.15
N GLN A 347 18.84 5.48 -2.21
CA GLN A 347 19.53 5.82 -0.97
C GLN A 347 20.57 4.76 -0.60
N PRO A 348 21.66 5.13 0.08
CA PRO A 348 22.53 4.15 0.74
C PRO A 348 21.72 3.25 1.68
N ALA A 349 22.05 1.95 1.70
CA ALA A 349 21.42 0.96 2.57
C ALA A 349 21.96 0.99 4.00
#